data_AF-A0A543BQF0-F1
#
_entry.id   AF-A0A543BQF0-F1
#
_cell.length_a   1.000
_cell.length_b   1.000
_cell.length_c   1.000
_cell.angle_alpha   90.00
_cell.angle_beta   90.00
_cell.angle_gamma   90.00
#
_symmetry.space_group_name_H-M   'P 1'
#
loop_
_entity.id
_entity.type
_entity.pdbx_description
1 polymer ?
#
loop_
_entity_poly.entity_id
_entity_poly.type
_entity_poly.pdbx_seq_one_letter_code
_entity_poly.pdbx_strand_id
1 'polypeptide(L)'
;MLPLPVETGEVLAEPTLLWCVRGRGRFVIDGVTTRVAGGRALWVPRGSRVQVTLRRDDVVLPVPGLTCAGATGPTRIEIPSSWEPWLLHAFGEALAYLDGASIRGRLSALLGAVAPEHPIVARPAPPTSEEMGVLAAAIDAAPAVPVAELVRQRMPGWSQRTLQRRFRQETGLTPAQWAREHRIAVAADMLASGEEVAAAAQRVGYLTSSGFSRQFRDLTGTSPGRWRRVAAAPERTVLLPAPMPSQEVLPAHRTWLRANGAHVAVWVVRGAATITVASRTIVLSEGQAIVIPAGVPNSIRLSPGSLLLPVGYRSGRSAAIGAPSVPAVIRGEETADLIQAIVSAYTGVRPFGADPGAGFDLISIRSTPEPVDADDILLARLASAVAMGDITEPTLAECARWSGASERELSRVVNERAGVTFAQWIRVSRMSRARVQLHGGAAASAVSRQLGYAHLPAFSRAFRKVHGTSPRAVPVVNNQRRSA
;
A
#
# COMPACT_ATOMS: atom_id res chain seq x y z
N MET A 1 4.98 4.86 14.63
CA MET A 1 4.27 4.73 13.34
C MET A 1 5.22 4.04 12.37
N LEU A 2 4.76 3.03 11.62
CA LEU A 2 5.53 2.49 10.49
C LEU A 2 5.57 3.58 9.40
N PRO A 3 6.70 3.79 8.69
CA PRO A 3 6.70 4.66 7.52
C PRO A 3 5.74 4.08 6.47
N LEU A 4 4.91 4.93 5.85
CA LEU A 4 3.91 4.49 4.87
C LEU A 4 4.63 3.96 3.62
N PRO A 5 4.39 2.73 3.15
CA PRO A 5 5.12 2.15 2.03
C PRO A 5 4.91 2.89 0.70
N VAL A 6 3.82 3.67 0.60
CA VAL A 6 3.51 4.51 -0.56
C VAL A 6 2.80 5.77 -0.06
N GLU A 7 3.40 6.94 -0.23
CA GLU A 7 2.72 8.25 -0.11
C GLU A 7 2.45 8.82 -1.51
N THR A 8 1.29 9.46 -1.70
CA THR A 8 0.92 10.03 -2.99
C THR A 8 1.76 11.26 -3.31
N GLY A 9 2.38 11.28 -4.48
CA GLY A 9 3.27 12.36 -4.93
C GLY A 9 4.75 12.14 -4.60
N GLU A 10 5.09 11.07 -3.90
CA GLU A 10 6.48 10.70 -3.62
C GLU A 10 7.10 9.84 -4.74
N VAL A 11 8.43 9.79 -4.73
CA VAL A 11 9.20 8.88 -5.58
C VAL A 11 9.19 7.50 -4.95
N LEU A 12 8.76 6.49 -5.71
CA LEU A 12 8.74 5.11 -5.23
C LEU A 12 10.14 4.63 -4.91
N ALA A 13 10.37 4.23 -3.66
CA ALA A 13 11.67 3.72 -3.22
C ALA A 13 11.95 2.29 -3.74
N GLU A 14 10.89 1.54 -4.06
CA GLU A 14 10.95 0.18 -4.61
C GLU A 14 9.87 -0.02 -5.70
N PRO A 15 10.05 -0.97 -6.63
CA PRO A 15 9.06 -1.21 -7.67
C PRO A 15 7.75 -1.65 -7.04
N THR A 16 6.62 -1.11 -7.51
CA THR A 16 5.31 -1.31 -6.87
C THR A 16 4.27 -1.73 -7.88
N LEU A 17 3.52 -2.78 -7.55
CA LEU A 17 2.32 -3.16 -8.28
C LEU A 17 1.10 -2.45 -7.68
N LEU A 18 0.45 -1.60 -8.45
CA LEU A 18 -0.77 -0.90 -8.04
C LEU A 18 -1.98 -1.65 -8.60
N TRP A 19 -2.55 -2.55 -7.80
CA TRP A 19 -3.66 -3.41 -8.23
C TRP A 19 -5.01 -2.75 -7.93
N CYS A 20 -5.83 -2.53 -8.96
CA CYS A 20 -7.19 -2.02 -8.81
C CYS A 20 -8.12 -3.19 -8.46
N VAL A 21 -8.43 -3.33 -7.17
CA VAL A 21 -9.30 -4.40 -6.66
C VAL A 21 -10.74 -4.16 -7.10
N ARG A 22 -11.21 -2.92 -6.96
CA ARG A 22 -12.56 -2.50 -7.34
C ARG A 22 -12.53 -1.09 -7.93
N GLY A 23 -13.44 -0.82 -8.86
CA GLY A 23 -13.62 0.53 -9.43
C GLY A 23 -12.57 0.87 -10.48
N ARG A 24 -12.02 2.09 -10.43
CA ARG A 24 -11.01 2.60 -11.36
C ARG A 24 -9.97 3.47 -10.66
N GLY A 25 -8.71 3.04 -10.66
CA GLY A 25 -7.59 3.88 -10.22
C GLY A 25 -7.16 4.87 -11.31
N ARG A 26 -7.01 6.15 -10.96
CA ARG A 26 -6.31 7.15 -11.79
C ARG A 26 -4.92 7.37 -11.22
N PHE A 27 -3.91 7.23 -12.06
CA PHE A 27 -2.50 7.34 -11.69
C PHE A 27 -1.85 8.45 -12.51
N VAL A 28 -0.95 9.22 -11.89
CA VAL A 28 -0.03 10.13 -12.59
C VAL A 28 1.39 9.66 -12.27
N ILE A 29 2.14 9.21 -13.27
CA ILE A 29 3.48 8.65 -13.12
C ILE A 29 4.49 9.52 -13.86
N ASP A 30 5.38 10.21 -13.16
CA ASP A 30 6.36 11.11 -13.81
C ASP A 30 5.67 12.15 -14.74
N GLY A 31 4.51 12.66 -14.29
CA GLY A 31 3.64 13.55 -15.06
C GLY A 31 2.63 12.83 -15.95
N VAL A 32 2.75 11.51 -16.11
CA VAL A 32 1.97 10.76 -17.09
C VAL A 32 0.67 10.24 -16.53
N THR A 33 -0.49 10.65 -17.07
CA THR A 33 -1.77 10.14 -16.57
C THR A 33 -2.16 8.80 -17.20
N THR A 34 -2.43 7.80 -16.38
CA THR A 34 -3.03 6.52 -16.80
C THR A 34 -4.21 6.13 -15.92
N ARG A 35 -5.10 5.29 -16.47
CA ARG A 35 -6.26 4.75 -15.77
C ARG A 35 -6.19 3.22 -15.80
N VAL A 36 -6.59 2.59 -14.70
CA VAL A 36 -6.64 1.13 -14.55
C VAL A 36 -8.01 0.77 -14.00
N ALA A 37 -8.69 -0.17 -14.65
CA ALA A 37 -9.99 -0.67 -14.20
C ALA A 37 -9.82 -1.84 -13.22
N GLY A 38 -10.88 -2.16 -12.48
CA GLY A 38 -10.94 -3.30 -11.57
C GLY A 38 -10.47 -4.61 -12.22
N GLY A 39 -9.75 -5.43 -11.46
CA GLY A 39 -9.11 -6.67 -11.92
C GLY A 39 -7.78 -6.47 -12.67
N ARG A 40 -7.40 -5.22 -12.98
CA ARG A 40 -6.11 -4.90 -13.61
C ARG A 40 -5.17 -4.23 -12.62
N ALA A 41 -3.88 -4.33 -12.90
CA ALA A 41 -2.83 -3.68 -12.13
C ALA A 41 -1.94 -2.80 -13.02
N LEU A 42 -1.20 -1.92 -12.38
CA LEU A 42 -0.16 -1.12 -12.98
C LEU A 42 1.13 -1.36 -12.21
N TRP A 43 2.08 -2.02 -12.84
CA TRP A 43 3.42 -2.13 -12.31
C TRP A 43 4.19 -0.84 -12.59
N VAL A 44 4.85 -0.32 -11.57
CA VAL A 44 5.64 0.91 -11.66
C VAL A 44 7.06 0.64 -11.15
N PRO A 45 8.10 0.98 -11.91
CA PRO A 45 9.47 0.79 -11.48
C PRO A 45 9.82 1.72 -10.29
N ARG A 46 10.87 1.35 -9.54
CA ARG A 46 11.46 2.24 -8.54
C ARG A 46 11.92 3.55 -9.21
N GLY A 47 11.93 4.64 -8.47
CA GLY A 47 12.40 5.94 -8.95
C GLY A 47 11.35 6.75 -9.71
N SER A 48 10.20 6.17 -10.05
CA SER A 48 9.07 6.90 -10.60
C SER A 48 8.29 7.65 -9.52
N ARG A 49 7.88 8.88 -9.81
CA ARG A 49 6.97 9.65 -8.97
C ARG A 49 5.53 9.28 -9.27
N VAL A 50 4.77 8.83 -8.27
CA VAL A 50 3.39 8.36 -8.46
C VAL A 50 2.41 9.17 -7.64
N GLN A 51 1.39 9.71 -8.30
CA GLN A 51 0.19 10.23 -7.65
C GLN A 51 -0.99 9.31 -7.96
N VAL A 52 -1.82 9.04 -6.96
CA VAL A 52 -3.03 8.23 -7.10
C VAL A 52 -4.23 9.08 -6.74
N THR A 53 -5.25 9.08 -7.59
CA THR A 53 -6.54 9.72 -7.32
C THR A 53 -7.63 8.66 -7.36
N LEU A 54 -8.37 8.54 -6.26
CA LEU A 54 -9.43 7.55 -6.05
C LEU A 54 -10.76 8.24 -5.75
N ARG A 55 -11.85 7.70 -6.29
CA ARG A 55 -13.22 8.00 -5.83
C ARG A 55 -13.53 7.18 -4.57
N ARG A 56 -14.65 7.49 -3.92
CA ARG A 56 -15.05 6.85 -2.66
C ARG A 56 -15.10 5.32 -2.72
N ASP A 57 -15.55 4.76 -3.83
CA ASP A 57 -15.72 3.30 -3.99
C ASP A 57 -14.54 2.61 -4.70
N ASP A 58 -13.55 3.38 -5.16
CA ASP A 58 -12.36 2.83 -5.81
C ASP A 58 -11.43 2.21 -4.76
N VAL A 59 -10.92 1.02 -5.06
CA VAL A 59 -9.99 0.29 -4.19
C VAL A 59 -8.74 -0.04 -4.97
N VAL A 60 -7.61 0.49 -4.51
CA VAL A 60 -6.28 0.21 -5.08
C VAL A 60 -5.37 -0.32 -3.99
N LEU A 61 -4.89 -1.55 -4.16
CA LEU A 61 -3.92 -2.19 -3.27
C LEU A 61 -2.50 -1.96 -3.82
N PRO A 62 -1.66 -1.17 -3.13
CA PRO A 62 -0.25 -1.07 -3.47
C PRO A 62 0.51 -2.28 -2.93
N VAL A 63 1.14 -3.06 -3.80
CA VAL A 63 2.00 -4.19 -3.43
C VAL A 63 3.45 -3.84 -3.79
N PRO A 64 4.20 -3.20 -2.87
CA PRO A 64 5.56 -2.72 -3.13
C PRO A 64 6.54 -3.90 -3.14
N GLY A 65 7.71 -3.77 -3.75
CA GLY A 65 8.76 -4.80 -3.75
C GLY A 65 8.55 -5.97 -4.73
N LEU A 66 7.62 -5.85 -5.68
CA LEU A 66 7.43 -6.85 -6.74
C LEU A 66 8.15 -6.41 -8.02
N THR A 67 9.06 -7.24 -8.55
CA THR A 67 9.77 -6.96 -9.80
C THR A 67 9.03 -7.60 -10.98
N CYS A 68 9.04 -6.92 -12.13
CA CYS A 68 8.50 -7.45 -13.38
C CYS A 68 9.65 -7.58 -14.39
N ALA A 69 10.05 -8.81 -14.70
CA ALA A 69 11.17 -9.05 -15.61
C ALA A 69 10.88 -8.48 -17.01
N GLY A 70 11.85 -7.78 -17.59
CA GLY A 70 11.72 -7.16 -18.93
C GLY A 70 11.02 -5.80 -18.96
N ALA A 71 10.32 -5.39 -17.90
CA ALA A 71 9.68 -4.07 -17.83
C ALA A 71 10.67 -3.00 -17.36
N THR A 72 10.89 -1.98 -18.19
CA THR A 72 11.75 -0.81 -17.87
C THR A 72 10.97 0.45 -17.51
N GLY A 73 9.65 0.43 -17.66
CA GLY A 73 8.75 1.55 -17.41
C GLY A 73 7.40 1.06 -16.87
N PRO A 74 6.44 1.98 -16.64
CA PRO A 74 5.12 1.61 -16.17
C PRO A 74 4.40 0.66 -17.13
N THR A 75 3.91 -0.47 -16.62
CA THR A 75 3.32 -1.56 -17.41
C THR A 75 1.97 -1.97 -16.83
N ARG A 76 0.93 -1.99 -17.67
CA ARG A 76 -0.40 -2.48 -17.27
C ARG A 76 -0.37 -4.00 -17.28
N ILE A 77 -0.88 -4.65 -16.25
CA ILE A 77 -0.89 -6.10 -16.12
C ILE A 77 -2.32 -6.55 -15.85
N GLU A 78 -2.78 -7.59 -16.54
CA GLU A 78 -4.04 -8.25 -16.18
C GLU A 78 -3.76 -9.27 -15.08
N ILE A 79 -4.46 -9.12 -13.95
CA ILE A 79 -4.25 -9.97 -12.78
C ILE A 79 -5.34 -11.04 -12.78
N PRO A 80 -4.99 -12.34 -12.85
CA PRO A 80 -5.97 -13.40 -12.68
C PRO A 80 -6.66 -13.26 -11.33
N SER A 81 -7.98 -13.45 -11.28
CA SER A 81 -8.75 -13.36 -10.02
C SER A 81 -8.23 -14.30 -8.93
N SER A 82 -7.64 -15.43 -9.33
CA SER A 82 -7.01 -16.34 -8.39
C SER A 82 -5.93 -15.64 -7.57
N TRP A 83 -5.17 -14.69 -8.12
CA TRP A 83 -4.02 -14.07 -7.45
C TRP A 83 -4.34 -13.24 -6.21
N GLU A 84 -5.61 -12.90 -5.98
CA GLU A 84 -6.05 -12.03 -4.88
C GLU A 84 -5.47 -12.42 -3.50
N PRO A 85 -5.58 -13.67 -3.02
CA PRO A 85 -5.04 -14.04 -1.70
C PRO A 85 -3.52 -13.87 -1.61
N TRP A 86 -2.82 -14.05 -2.73
CA TRP A 86 -1.36 -13.91 -2.80
C TRP A 86 -0.91 -12.46 -2.88
N LEU A 87 -1.66 -11.59 -3.57
CA LEU A 87 -1.40 -10.15 -3.56
C LEU A 87 -1.70 -9.52 -2.20
N LEU A 88 -2.80 -9.93 -1.55
CA LEU A 88 -3.12 -9.51 -0.19
C LEU A 88 -2.07 -10.03 0.81
N HIS A 89 -1.60 -11.26 0.64
CA HIS A 89 -0.52 -11.81 1.44
C HIS A 89 0.78 -11.02 1.27
N ALA A 90 1.22 -10.76 0.03
CA ALA A 90 2.42 -9.97 -0.26
C ALA A 90 2.29 -8.54 0.29
N PHE A 91 1.11 -7.93 0.20
CA PHE A 91 0.84 -6.66 0.87
C PHE A 91 0.97 -6.79 2.40
N GLY A 92 0.44 -7.86 2.99
CA GLY A 92 0.61 -8.16 4.41
C GLY A 92 2.08 -8.28 4.82
N GLU A 93 2.92 -8.90 4.01
CA GLU A 93 4.37 -8.93 4.22
C GLU A 93 5.01 -7.54 4.15
N ALA A 94 4.50 -6.64 3.29
CA ALA A 94 4.98 -5.26 3.19
C ALA A 94 4.77 -4.47 4.49
N LEU A 95 3.67 -4.74 5.20
CA LEU A 95 3.37 -4.16 6.51
C LEU A 95 4.21 -4.77 7.64
N ALA A 96 4.93 -5.85 7.33
CA ALA A 96 5.88 -6.56 8.17
C ALA A 96 5.43 -6.88 9.59
N TYR A 97 4.15 -7.16 9.77
CA TYR A 97 3.62 -7.70 11.01
C TYR A 97 3.70 -9.23 11.06
N LEU A 98 3.98 -9.91 9.93
CA LEU A 98 4.14 -11.36 9.82
C LEU A 98 5.63 -11.75 9.70
N ASP A 99 6.01 -12.83 10.40
CA ASP A 99 7.22 -13.61 10.14
C ASP A 99 6.84 -14.85 9.29
N GLY A 100 7.67 -15.20 8.31
CA GLY A 100 7.53 -16.43 7.53
C GLY A 100 8.28 -16.40 6.19
N ALA A 101 8.05 -17.42 5.37
CA ALA A 101 8.64 -17.52 4.04
C ALA A 101 7.96 -16.55 3.07
N SER A 102 8.76 -15.73 2.38
CA SER A 102 8.22 -14.75 1.42
C SER A 102 7.84 -15.38 0.09
N ILE A 103 6.66 -15.02 -0.41
CA ILE A 103 6.19 -15.42 -1.75
C ILE A 103 6.54 -14.40 -2.84
N ARG A 104 7.14 -13.26 -2.47
CA ARG A 104 7.38 -12.13 -3.38
C ARG A 104 8.27 -12.46 -4.56
N GLY A 105 9.29 -13.30 -4.35
CA GLY A 105 10.16 -13.78 -5.43
C GLY A 105 9.38 -14.58 -6.48
N ARG A 106 8.44 -15.43 -6.02
CA ARG A 106 7.57 -16.22 -6.90
C ARG A 106 6.57 -15.34 -7.64
N LEU A 107 5.90 -14.42 -6.93
CA LEU A 107 5.01 -13.44 -7.56
C LEU A 107 5.74 -12.58 -8.58
N SER A 108 6.99 -12.18 -8.31
CA SER A 108 7.80 -11.42 -9.25
C SER A 108 8.13 -12.21 -10.52
N ALA A 109 8.47 -13.50 -10.38
CA ALA A 109 8.70 -14.37 -11.53
C ALA A 109 7.43 -14.54 -12.38
N LEU A 110 6.28 -14.75 -11.74
CA LEU A 110 5.00 -14.87 -12.44
C LEU A 110 4.56 -13.56 -13.08
N LEU A 111 4.76 -12.42 -12.40
CA LEU A 111 4.47 -11.09 -12.96
C LEU A 111 5.24 -10.84 -14.24
N GLY A 112 6.53 -11.20 -14.31
CA GLY A 112 7.31 -11.07 -15.54
C GLY A 112 6.77 -11.92 -16.70
N ALA A 113 6.04 -12.99 -16.40
CA ALA A 113 5.55 -13.92 -17.40
C ALA A 113 4.08 -13.67 -17.81
N VAL A 114 3.30 -12.89 -17.02
CA VAL A 114 1.96 -12.40 -17.40
C VAL A 114 1.93 -10.92 -17.78
N ALA A 115 3.00 -10.18 -17.52
CA ALA A 115 3.09 -8.79 -17.96
C ALA A 115 3.11 -8.73 -19.49
N PRO A 116 2.34 -7.83 -20.10
CA PRO A 116 2.44 -7.65 -21.53
C PRO A 116 3.86 -7.23 -21.88
N GLU A 117 4.36 -7.67 -23.04
CA GLU A 117 5.64 -7.21 -23.61
C GLU A 117 5.64 -5.69 -23.94
N HIS A 118 4.55 -4.98 -23.65
CA HIS A 118 4.23 -3.66 -24.20
C HIS A 118 4.28 -2.56 -23.14
N PRO A 119 5.08 -1.50 -23.37
CA PRO A 119 5.03 -0.30 -22.55
C PRO A 119 3.69 0.42 -22.70
N ILE A 120 3.23 1.09 -21.64
CA ILE A 120 2.18 2.10 -21.77
C ILE A 120 2.80 3.32 -22.46
N VAL A 121 2.18 3.82 -23.54
CA VAL A 121 2.55 5.15 -24.05
C VAL A 121 1.98 6.17 -23.10
N ALA A 122 2.90 6.93 -22.51
CA ALA A 122 2.58 7.98 -21.58
C ALA A 122 1.64 9.04 -22.16
N ARG A 123 0.48 9.29 -21.53
CA ARG A 123 -0.32 10.51 -21.78
C ARG A 123 0.28 11.67 -21.01
N PRO A 124 0.41 12.86 -21.60
CA PRO A 124 0.96 14.03 -20.91
C PRO A 124 0.11 14.47 -19.71
N ALA A 125 0.76 15.12 -18.74
CA ALA A 125 0.11 15.61 -17.51
C ALA A 125 -1.06 16.55 -17.85
N PRO A 126 -2.26 16.34 -17.30
CA PRO A 126 -3.31 17.33 -17.41
C PRO A 126 -2.86 18.62 -16.70
N PRO A 127 -3.25 19.79 -17.21
CA PRO A 127 -3.05 21.04 -16.49
C PRO A 127 -3.85 21.03 -15.17
N THR A 128 -3.37 21.83 -14.22
CA THR A 128 -3.89 21.89 -12.85
C THR A 128 -5.00 22.91 -12.67
N SER A 129 -5.01 23.98 -13.47
CA SER A 129 -6.07 25.00 -13.41
C SER A 129 -7.34 24.53 -14.09
N GLU A 130 -8.49 25.00 -13.58
CA GLU A 130 -9.80 24.67 -14.13
C GLU A 130 -9.91 25.09 -15.61
N GLU A 131 -9.42 26.30 -15.94
CA GLU A 131 -9.53 26.85 -17.30
C GLU A 131 -8.69 26.06 -18.30
N MET A 132 -7.45 25.72 -17.97
CA MET A 132 -6.61 24.88 -18.84
C MET A 132 -7.13 23.43 -18.86
N GLY A 133 -7.71 22.97 -17.75
CA GLY A 133 -8.41 21.69 -17.64
C GLY A 133 -9.56 21.54 -18.63
N VAL A 134 -10.34 22.61 -18.86
CA VAL A 134 -11.40 22.64 -19.87
C VAL A 134 -10.83 22.40 -21.27
N LEU A 135 -9.71 23.05 -21.63
CA LEU A 135 -9.07 22.85 -22.94
C LEU A 135 -8.53 21.42 -23.08
N ALA A 136 -7.87 20.89 -22.05
CA ALA A 136 -7.35 19.52 -22.06
C ALA A 136 -8.47 18.48 -22.18
N ALA A 137 -9.60 18.68 -21.48
CA ALA A 137 -10.77 17.84 -21.60
C ALA A 137 -11.41 17.91 -23.00
N ALA A 138 -11.42 19.09 -23.62
CA ALA A 138 -11.92 19.24 -24.99
C ALA A 138 -11.04 18.49 -26.01
N ILE A 139 -9.71 18.49 -25.82
CA ILE A 139 -8.78 17.72 -26.64
C ILE A 139 -8.99 16.20 -26.45
N ASP A 140 -9.20 15.73 -25.21
CA ASP A 140 -9.48 14.32 -24.90
C ASP A 140 -10.82 13.85 -25.50
N ALA A 141 -11.85 14.71 -25.45
CA ALA A 141 -13.18 14.41 -26.00
C ALA A 141 -13.21 14.38 -27.53
N ALA A 142 -12.38 15.18 -28.19
CA ALA A 142 -12.36 15.33 -29.64
C ALA A 142 -10.94 15.39 -30.20
N PRO A 143 -10.17 14.27 -30.10
CA PRO A 143 -8.74 14.27 -30.45
C PRO A 143 -8.50 14.60 -31.92
N ALA A 144 -9.45 14.34 -32.81
CA ALA A 144 -9.35 14.66 -34.23
C ALA A 144 -9.47 16.16 -34.56
N VAL A 145 -10.05 16.98 -33.67
CA VAL A 145 -10.29 18.40 -33.93
C VAL A 145 -8.99 19.20 -33.75
N PRO A 146 -8.65 20.13 -34.68
CA PRO A 146 -7.46 20.97 -34.53
C PRO A 146 -7.46 21.77 -33.23
N VAL A 147 -6.32 21.84 -32.55
CA VAL A 147 -6.20 22.55 -31.26
C VAL A 147 -6.59 24.03 -31.37
N ALA A 148 -6.27 24.68 -32.49
CA ALA A 148 -6.65 26.08 -32.71
C ALA A 148 -8.17 26.29 -32.73
N GLU A 149 -8.93 25.31 -33.23
CA GLU A 149 -10.40 25.33 -33.22
C GLU A 149 -10.92 25.16 -31.79
N LEU A 150 -10.41 24.17 -31.07
CA LEU A 150 -10.79 23.91 -29.68
C LEU A 150 -10.50 25.11 -28.77
N VAL A 151 -9.36 25.78 -28.98
CA VAL A 151 -9.01 27.02 -28.27
C VAL A 151 -10.03 28.12 -28.55
N ARG A 152 -10.43 28.32 -29.83
CA ARG A 152 -11.42 29.35 -30.18
C ARG A 152 -12.78 29.10 -29.54
N GLN A 153 -13.20 27.83 -29.47
CA GLN A 153 -14.50 27.44 -28.93
C GLN A 153 -14.54 27.47 -27.40
N ARG A 154 -13.46 27.05 -26.73
CA ARG A 154 -13.45 26.81 -25.28
C ARG A 154 -12.78 27.91 -24.47
N MET A 155 -11.94 28.73 -25.11
CA MET A 155 -11.15 29.77 -24.44
C MET A 155 -11.39 31.15 -25.07
N PRO A 156 -12.66 31.60 -25.23
CA PRO A 156 -12.94 32.92 -25.82
C PRO A 156 -12.28 34.03 -24.99
N GLY A 157 -11.70 35.02 -25.66
CA GLY A 157 -11.03 36.16 -25.00
C GLY A 157 -9.57 35.93 -24.59
N TRP A 158 -9.02 34.71 -24.76
CA TRP A 158 -7.60 34.45 -24.48
C TRP A 158 -6.72 34.68 -25.71
N SER A 159 -5.66 35.48 -25.56
CA SER A 159 -4.62 35.56 -26.60
C SER A 159 -3.87 34.23 -26.71
N GLN A 160 -3.52 33.82 -27.93
CA GLN A 160 -2.77 32.59 -28.18
C GLN A 160 -1.44 32.56 -27.40
N ARG A 161 -0.75 33.69 -27.29
CA ARG A 161 0.51 33.82 -26.54
C ARG A 161 0.31 33.59 -25.05
N THR A 162 -0.71 34.20 -24.45
CA THR A 162 -1.02 34.05 -23.02
C THR A 162 -1.38 32.61 -22.70
N LEU A 163 -2.24 32.00 -23.52
CA LEU A 163 -2.68 30.62 -23.35
C LEU A 163 -1.52 29.63 -23.48
N GLN A 164 -0.68 29.76 -24.52
CA GLN A 164 0.49 28.90 -24.69
C GLN A 164 1.46 29.03 -23.50
N ARG A 165 1.71 30.25 -23.02
CA ARG A 165 2.59 30.49 -21.87
C ARG A 165 2.05 29.82 -20.61
N ARG A 166 0.77 30.02 -20.28
CA ARG A 166 0.16 29.47 -19.06
C ARG A 166 0.04 27.96 -19.12
N PHE A 167 -0.39 27.41 -20.25
CA PHE A 167 -0.45 25.96 -20.44
C PHE A 167 0.93 25.29 -20.31
N ARG A 168 1.99 25.93 -20.84
CA ARG A 168 3.37 25.45 -20.70
C ARG A 168 3.90 25.58 -19.28
N GLN A 169 3.52 26.62 -18.54
CA GLN A 169 3.88 26.76 -17.13
C GLN A 169 3.28 25.64 -16.28
N GLU A 170 2.07 25.17 -16.60
CA GLU A 170 1.41 24.09 -15.85
C GLU A 170 1.84 22.68 -16.28
N THR A 171 2.03 22.46 -17.58
CA THR A 171 2.23 21.10 -18.13
C THR A 171 3.64 20.83 -18.66
N GLY A 172 4.49 21.86 -18.75
CA GLY A 172 5.77 21.80 -19.45
C GLY A 172 5.67 21.85 -20.98
N LEU A 173 4.46 21.71 -21.55
CA LEU A 173 4.21 21.59 -22.99
C LEU A 173 3.34 22.73 -23.52
N THR A 174 3.47 23.07 -24.80
CA THR A 174 2.44 23.88 -25.46
C THR A 174 1.18 23.05 -25.72
N PRO A 175 -0.02 23.65 -25.88
CA PRO A 175 -1.25 22.90 -26.16
C PRO A 175 -1.14 21.98 -27.38
N ALA A 176 -0.41 22.40 -28.42
CA ALA A 176 -0.19 21.59 -29.61
C ALA A 176 0.72 20.38 -29.35
N GLN A 177 1.79 20.56 -28.56
CA GLN A 177 2.68 19.47 -28.15
C GLN A 177 1.95 18.48 -27.24
N TRP A 178 1.18 18.99 -26.28
CA TRP A 178 0.33 18.20 -25.39
C TRP A 178 -0.69 17.38 -26.18
N ALA A 179 -1.43 18.00 -27.10
CA ALA A 179 -2.39 17.30 -27.94
C ALA A 179 -1.72 16.22 -28.80
N ARG A 180 -0.53 16.49 -29.33
CA ARG A 180 0.24 15.51 -30.11
C ARG A 180 0.59 14.27 -29.27
N GLU A 181 1.19 14.46 -28.10
CA GLU A 181 1.56 13.36 -27.21
C GLU A 181 0.32 12.58 -26.74
N HIS A 182 -0.74 13.30 -26.39
CA HIS A 182 -2.02 12.72 -26.04
C HIS A 182 -2.62 11.87 -27.18
N ARG A 183 -2.65 12.39 -28.41
CA ARG A 183 -3.15 11.66 -29.60
C ARG A 183 -2.36 10.39 -29.87
N ILE A 184 -1.03 10.43 -29.75
CA ILE A 184 -0.20 9.23 -29.93
C ILE A 184 -0.47 8.20 -28.83
N ALA A 185 -0.64 8.63 -27.58
CA ALA A 185 -0.99 7.73 -26.49
C ALA A 185 -2.38 7.08 -26.68
N VAL A 186 -3.39 7.86 -27.10
CA VAL A 186 -4.73 7.33 -27.46
C VAL A 186 -4.62 6.35 -28.63
N ALA A 187 -3.86 6.69 -29.68
CA ALA A 187 -3.65 5.81 -30.81
C ALA A 187 -2.93 4.51 -30.40
N ALA A 188 -1.97 4.58 -29.48
CA ALA A 188 -1.27 3.40 -28.97
C ALA A 188 -2.21 2.46 -28.21
N ASP A 189 -3.15 3.00 -27.42
CA ASP A 189 -4.21 2.21 -26.77
C ASP A 189 -5.10 1.51 -27.83
N MET A 190 -5.46 2.21 -28.91
CA MET A 190 -6.30 1.68 -30.00
C MET A 190 -5.60 0.56 -30.77
N LEU A 191 -4.34 0.77 -31.15
CA LEU A 191 -3.50 -0.23 -31.81
C LEU A 191 -3.27 -1.45 -30.92
N ALA A 192 -3.08 -1.24 -29.61
CA ALA A 192 -2.97 -2.32 -28.64
C ALA A 192 -4.27 -3.12 -28.49
N SER A 193 -5.41 -2.49 -28.77
CA SER A 193 -6.73 -3.15 -28.80
C SER A 193 -7.04 -3.82 -30.15
N GLY A 194 -6.06 -3.92 -31.05
CA GLY A 194 -6.20 -4.60 -32.34
C GLY A 194 -6.63 -3.72 -33.52
N GLU A 195 -6.94 -2.44 -33.28
CA GLU A 195 -7.41 -1.52 -34.31
C GLU A 195 -6.36 -1.33 -35.43
N GLU A 196 -6.83 -1.21 -36.67
CA GLU A 196 -5.94 -1.03 -37.83
C GLU A 196 -5.22 0.32 -37.78
N VAL A 197 -3.97 0.34 -38.26
CA VAL A 197 -3.11 1.53 -38.18
C VAL A 197 -3.74 2.76 -38.82
N ALA A 198 -4.40 2.58 -39.96
CA ALA A 198 -5.09 3.66 -40.67
C ALA A 198 -6.31 4.18 -39.88
N ALA A 199 -7.09 3.29 -39.28
CA ALA A 199 -8.27 3.66 -38.49
C ALA A 199 -7.88 4.42 -37.22
N ALA A 200 -6.86 3.93 -36.50
CA ALA A 200 -6.31 4.62 -35.34
C ALA A 200 -5.80 6.02 -35.71
N ALA A 201 -5.02 6.15 -36.79
CA ALA A 201 -4.52 7.43 -37.28
C ALA A 201 -5.64 8.42 -37.59
N GLN A 202 -6.70 7.98 -38.27
CA GLN A 202 -7.84 8.82 -38.63
C GLN A 202 -8.60 9.31 -37.39
N ARG A 203 -8.87 8.41 -36.44
CA ARG A 203 -9.64 8.75 -35.21
C ARG A 203 -8.91 9.70 -34.29
N VAL A 204 -7.57 9.69 -34.29
CA VAL A 204 -6.77 10.66 -33.53
C VAL A 204 -6.37 11.90 -34.34
N GLY A 205 -6.92 12.07 -35.55
CA GLY A 205 -6.82 13.32 -36.33
C GLY A 205 -5.61 13.46 -37.23
N TYR A 206 -4.94 12.37 -37.61
CA TYR A 206 -3.87 12.41 -38.59
C TYR A 206 -4.42 12.25 -40.00
N LEU A 207 -4.11 13.21 -40.87
CA LEU A 207 -4.52 13.21 -42.27
C LEU A 207 -3.80 12.15 -43.11
N THR A 208 -2.60 11.72 -42.69
CA THR A 208 -1.81 10.73 -43.41
C THR A 208 -1.20 9.69 -42.47
N SER A 209 -1.22 8.42 -42.90
CA SER A 209 -0.59 7.30 -42.17
C SER A 209 0.92 7.48 -42.03
N SER A 210 1.58 8.14 -42.98
CA SER A 210 3.02 8.41 -42.96
C SER A 210 3.38 9.45 -41.90
N GLY A 211 2.59 10.54 -41.78
CA GLY A 211 2.76 11.55 -40.74
C GLY A 211 2.52 10.97 -39.34
N PHE A 212 1.46 10.18 -39.20
CA PHE A 212 1.18 9.43 -37.97
C PHE A 212 2.33 8.49 -37.60
N SER A 213 2.79 7.66 -38.55
CA SER A 213 3.83 6.66 -38.27
C SER A 213 5.17 7.26 -37.86
N ARG A 214 5.54 8.43 -38.41
CA ARG A 214 6.72 9.18 -37.98
C ARG A 214 6.55 9.66 -36.54
N GLN A 215 5.48 10.39 -36.27
CA GLN A 215 5.23 10.98 -34.96
C GLN A 215 5.05 9.94 -33.85
N PHE A 216 4.41 8.81 -34.18
CA PHE A 216 4.30 7.66 -33.30
C PHE A 216 5.68 7.09 -32.97
N ARG A 217 6.55 6.91 -33.97
CA ARG A 217 7.91 6.40 -33.75
C ARG A 217 8.77 7.36 -32.95
N ASP A 218 8.66 8.66 -33.18
CA ASP A 218 9.41 9.68 -32.46
C ASP A 218 9.08 9.66 -30.95
N LEU A 219 7.81 9.40 -30.60
CA LEU A 219 7.36 9.39 -29.20
C LEU A 219 7.41 8.02 -28.52
N THR A 220 7.34 6.92 -29.28
CA THR A 220 7.26 5.56 -28.72
C THR A 220 8.50 4.71 -29.00
N GLY A 221 9.41 5.19 -29.86
CA GLY A 221 10.59 4.45 -30.30
C GLY A 221 10.33 3.37 -31.36
N THR A 222 9.07 3.09 -31.75
CA THR A 222 8.74 2.03 -32.70
C THR A 222 7.61 2.40 -33.65
N SER A 223 7.40 1.64 -34.73
CA SER A 223 6.35 1.94 -35.71
C SER A 223 4.96 1.50 -35.23
N PRO A 224 3.86 2.15 -35.66
CA PRO A 224 2.50 1.73 -35.32
C PRO A 224 2.18 0.29 -35.72
N GLY A 225 2.65 -0.14 -36.91
CA GLY A 225 2.43 -1.50 -37.38
C GLY A 225 3.24 -2.54 -36.62
N ARG A 226 4.41 -2.18 -36.08
CA ARG A 226 5.14 -3.02 -35.13
C ARG A 226 4.44 -3.00 -33.78
N TRP A 227 4.06 -1.84 -33.25
CA TRP A 227 3.29 -1.70 -32.02
C TRP A 227 2.03 -2.59 -32.03
N ARG A 228 1.23 -2.48 -33.10
CA ARG A 228 0.07 -3.33 -33.33
C ARG A 228 0.45 -4.79 -33.47
N ARG A 229 1.49 -5.16 -34.23
CA ARG A 229 1.88 -6.58 -34.39
C ARG A 229 2.45 -7.22 -33.15
N VAL A 230 3.13 -6.46 -32.29
CA VAL A 230 3.56 -7.01 -31.00
C VAL A 230 2.30 -7.16 -30.12
N ALA A 231 1.35 -6.21 -30.16
CA ALA A 231 0.13 -6.26 -29.38
C ALA A 231 -0.94 -7.25 -29.88
N ALA A 232 -0.96 -7.49 -31.20
CA ALA A 232 -1.86 -8.37 -31.95
C ALA A 232 -1.13 -9.60 -32.48
N ALA A 233 0.13 -9.83 -32.07
CA ALA A 233 0.67 -11.17 -32.10
C ALA A 233 -0.40 -12.03 -31.43
N PRO A 234 -0.76 -13.21 -31.98
CA PRO A 234 -1.57 -14.12 -31.21
C PRO A 234 -0.93 -14.21 -29.83
N GLU A 235 -1.72 -14.53 -28.82
CA GLU A 235 -1.21 -15.34 -27.74
C GLU A 235 -0.27 -16.36 -28.39
N ARG A 236 1.04 -16.08 -28.49
CA ARG A 236 2.02 -17.11 -28.38
C ARG A 236 1.49 -17.79 -27.15
N THR A 237 1.31 -19.08 -27.25
CA THR A 237 1.20 -19.93 -26.11
C THR A 237 2.48 -19.73 -25.26
N VAL A 238 2.73 -18.55 -24.66
CA VAL A 238 2.54 -18.38 -23.24
C VAL A 238 1.37 -19.29 -22.91
N LEU A 239 1.69 -20.56 -22.65
CA LEU A 239 1.09 -21.21 -21.50
C LEU A 239 1.02 -20.08 -20.50
N LEU A 240 -0.16 -19.45 -20.30
CA LEU A 240 -0.36 -18.53 -19.18
C LEU A 240 0.39 -19.22 -18.06
N PRO A 241 1.49 -18.65 -17.54
CA PRO A 241 2.26 -19.32 -16.49
C PRO A 241 1.20 -19.72 -15.50
N ALA A 242 1.05 -21.04 -15.29
CA ALA A 242 -0.19 -21.58 -14.77
C ALA A 242 -0.61 -20.69 -13.60
N PRO A 243 -1.82 -20.09 -13.62
CA PRO A 243 -2.27 -19.21 -12.54
C PRO A 243 -1.89 -19.90 -11.23
N MET A 244 -1.24 -19.17 -10.30
CA MET A 244 -0.66 -19.71 -9.04
C MET A 244 -1.19 -21.11 -8.79
N PRO A 245 -0.40 -22.17 -9.04
CA PRO A 245 -0.95 -23.50 -9.29
C PRO A 245 -1.96 -23.81 -8.19
N SER A 246 -3.14 -24.30 -8.53
CA SER A 246 -4.25 -24.45 -7.59
C SER A 246 -3.93 -25.31 -6.36
N GLN A 247 -2.79 -26.02 -6.39
CA GLN A 247 -2.21 -26.79 -5.28
C GLN A 247 -1.23 -26.01 -4.40
N GLU A 248 -0.80 -24.81 -4.79
CA GLU A 248 0.06 -23.95 -3.96
C GLU A 248 -0.76 -23.30 -2.86
N VAL A 249 -0.32 -23.56 -1.64
CA VAL A 249 -0.95 -23.09 -0.42
C VAL A 249 -0.13 -21.91 0.11
N LEU A 250 -0.80 -20.85 0.59
CA LEU A 250 -0.12 -19.76 1.28
C LEU A 250 0.75 -20.33 2.41
N PRO A 251 2.00 -19.86 2.59
CA PRO A 251 2.85 -20.37 3.64
C PRO A 251 2.21 -20.17 5.02
N ALA A 252 2.59 -21.00 5.99
CA ALA A 252 2.25 -20.73 7.38
C ALA A 252 3.01 -19.48 7.86
N HIS A 253 2.33 -18.64 8.64
CA HIS A 253 2.92 -17.45 9.23
C HIS A 253 2.68 -17.38 10.72
N ARG A 254 3.51 -16.60 11.39
CA ARG A 254 3.25 -16.19 12.76
C ARG A 254 3.58 -14.74 12.95
N THR A 255 3.08 -14.17 14.02
CA THR A 255 3.65 -12.94 14.56
C THR A 255 4.52 -13.27 15.76
N TRP A 256 5.52 -12.44 16.02
CA TRP A 256 6.36 -12.55 17.21
C TRP A 256 5.60 -12.06 18.45
N LEU A 257 6.11 -12.41 19.63
CA LEU A 257 5.57 -11.91 20.90
C LEU A 257 5.74 -10.40 20.99
N ARG A 258 4.62 -9.67 21.10
CA ARG A 258 4.63 -8.20 21.16
C ARG A 258 3.58 -7.68 22.11
N ALA A 259 3.83 -6.50 22.68
CA ALA A 259 2.81 -5.62 23.23
C ALA A 259 2.70 -4.41 22.31
N ASN A 260 1.49 -4.12 21.82
CA ASN A 260 1.24 -3.00 20.91
C ASN A 260 1.08 -1.70 21.72
N GLY A 261 1.58 -0.58 21.20
CA GLY A 261 1.32 0.75 21.78
C GLY A 261 -0.06 1.32 21.43
N ALA A 262 -0.83 0.63 20.59
CA ALA A 262 -2.14 1.00 20.12
C ALA A 262 -3.03 -0.24 20.12
N HIS A 263 -4.35 -0.04 20.18
CA HIS A 263 -5.31 -1.09 19.91
C HIS A 263 -5.23 -1.42 18.43
N VAL A 264 -5.16 -2.71 18.07
CA VAL A 264 -5.01 -3.14 16.66
C VAL A 264 -6.13 -4.08 16.30
N ALA A 265 -6.91 -3.73 15.28
CA ALA A 265 -7.90 -4.62 14.71
C ALA A 265 -7.24 -5.57 13.71
N VAL A 266 -7.57 -6.85 13.78
CA VAL A 266 -7.08 -7.90 12.87
C VAL A 266 -8.24 -8.70 12.32
N TRP A 267 -8.13 -9.14 11.07
CA TRP A 267 -9.18 -9.86 10.35
C TRP A 267 -8.60 -11.08 9.63
N VAL A 268 -9.23 -12.24 9.81
CA VAL A 268 -8.90 -13.46 9.05
C VAL A 268 -9.62 -13.40 7.71
N VAL A 269 -8.88 -12.99 6.68
CA VAL A 269 -9.35 -12.93 5.29
C VAL A 269 -9.65 -14.34 4.77
N ARG A 270 -8.81 -15.31 5.15
CA ARG A 270 -8.90 -16.70 4.67
C ARG A 270 -8.45 -17.70 5.72
N GLY A 271 -9.10 -18.84 5.79
CA GLY A 271 -8.68 -19.97 6.62
C GLY A 271 -8.89 -19.71 8.12
N ALA A 272 -7.87 -19.93 8.95
CA ALA A 272 -7.98 -19.78 10.39
C ALA A 272 -6.70 -19.22 11.03
N ALA A 273 -6.86 -18.53 12.14
CA ALA A 273 -5.76 -18.02 12.95
C ALA A 273 -5.96 -18.34 14.43
N THR A 274 -4.89 -18.75 15.10
CA THR A 274 -4.85 -18.86 16.56
C THR A 274 -4.13 -17.64 17.13
N ILE A 275 -4.85 -16.85 17.92
CA ILE A 275 -4.35 -15.63 18.54
C ILE A 275 -4.22 -15.87 20.04
N THR A 276 -3.03 -15.64 20.57
CA THR A 276 -2.80 -15.61 22.01
C THR A 276 -2.77 -14.16 22.46
N VAL A 277 -3.61 -13.77 23.43
CA VAL A 277 -3.69 -12.43 24.03
C VAL A 277 -3.67 -12.59 25.55
N ALA A 278 -2.63 -12.09 26.21
CA ALA A 278 -2.30 -12.43 27.60
C ALA A 278 -2.27 -13.96 27.81
N SER A 279 -3.06 -14.48 28.75
CA SER A 279 -3.21 -15.91 29.04
C SER A 279 -4.25 -16.63 28.17
N ARG A 280 -4.97 -15.89 27.30
CA ARG A 280 -6.07 -16.45 26.50
C ARG A 280 -5.61 -16.87 25.13
N THR A 281 -6.20 -17.94 24.63
CA THR A 281 -6.05 -18.37 23.24
C THR A 281 -7.41 -18.34 22.56
N ILE A 282 -7.49 -17.61 21.45
CA ILE A 282 -8.70 -17.38 20.66
C ILE A 282 -8.44 -17.97 19.27
N VAL A 283 -9.38 -18.76 18.78
CA VAL A 283 -9.36 -19.26 17.40
C VAL A 283 -10.33 -18.43 16.59
N LEU A 284 -9.83 -17.84 15.51
CA LEU A 284 -10.63 -17.12 14.52
C LEU A 284 -10.71 -17.94 13.24
N SER A 285 -11.90 -17.98 12.67
CA SER A 285 -12.21 -18.54 11.36
C SER A 285 -12.28 -17.43 10.30
N GLU A 286 -12.33 -17.84 9.04
CA GLU A 286 -12.51 -16.97 7.89
C GLU A 286 -13.69 -15.99 8.08
N GLY A 287 -13.46 -14.72 7.72
CA GLY A 287 -14.44 -13.64 7.91
C GLY A 287 -14.47 -13.07 9.32
N GLN A 288 -13.81 -13.68 10.31
CA GLN A 288 -13.82 -13.15 11.69
C GLN A 288 -12.73 -12.13 11.96
N ALA A 289 -13.06 -11.12 12.75
CA ALA A 289 -12.15 -10.05 13.14
C ALA A 289 -12.26 -9.74 14.63
N ILE A 290 -11.16 -9.32 15.25
CA ILE A 290 -11.11 -8.88 16.65
C ILE A 290 -10.25 -7.62 16.80
N VAL A 291 -10.44 -6.92 17.91
CA VAL A 291 -9.50 -5.91 18.37
C VAL A 291 -8.58 -6.49 19.44
N ILE A 292 -7.27 -6.32 19.25
CA ILE A 292 -6.24 -6.68 20.22
C ILE A 292 -5.91 -5.42 21.04
N PRO A 293 -6.09 -5.45 22.37
CA PRO A 293 -5.85 -4.30 23.22
C PRO A 293 -4.40 -3.81 23.24
N ALA A 294 -4.23 -2.49 23.36
CA ALA A 294 -2.96 -1.85 23.63
C ALA A 294 -2.36 -2.35 24.95
N GLY A 295 -1.05 -2.58 24.97
CA GLY A 295 -0.33 -3.01 26.17
C GLY A 295 -0.47 -4.48 26.52
N VAL A 296 -1.38 -5.24 25.90
CA VAL A 296 -1.55 -6.65 26.19
C VAL A 296 -0.63 -7.50 25.29
N PRO A 297 0.31 -8.30 25.88
CA PRO A 297 1.17 -9.18 25.12
C PRO A 297 0.37 -10.15 24.26
N ASN A 298 0.75 -10.25 22.99
CA ASN A 298 0.05 -11.09 22.03
C ASN A 298 0.99 -11.72 21.00
N SER A 299 0.52 -12.82 20.42
CA SER A 299 1.09 -13.47 19.25
C SER A 299 -0.01 -14.14 18.43
N ILE A 300 0.27 -14.42 17.16
CA ILE A 300 -0.69 -14.99 16.21
C ILE A 300 0.02 -16.10 15.47
N ARG A 301 -0.67 -17.22 15.24
CA ARG A 301 -0.22 -18.33 14.41
C ARG A 301 -1.26 -18.60 13.33
N LEU A 302 -0.81 -18.75 12.09
CA LEU A 302 -1.62 -19.05 10.93
C LEU A 302 -1.22 -20.41 10.37
N SER A 303 -2.20 -21.25 10.09
CA SER A 303 -2.00 -22.51 9.37
C SER A 303 -1.70 -22.24 7.89
N PRO A 304 -1.04 -23.17 7.17
CA PRO A 304 -0.91 -23.07 5.72
C PRO A 304 -2.26 -22.77 5.05
N GLY A 305 -2.29 -21.84 4.11
CA GLY A 305 -3.49 -21.44 3.37
C GLY A 305 -4.29 -20.34 4.02
N SER A 306 -3.93 -19.94 5.25
CA SER A 306 -4.62 -18.90 6.00
C SER A 306 -3.97 -17.53 5.80
N LEU A 307 -4.80 -16.49 5.82
CA LEU A 307 -4.40 -15.10 5.66
C LEU A 307 -5.11 -14.24 6.70
N LEU A 308 -4.34 -13.44 7.43
CA LEU A 308 -4.84 -12.43 8.36
C LEU A 308 -4.20 -11.10 8.02
N LEU A 309 -4.99 -10.03 7.99
CA LEU A 309 -4.52 -8.66 7.76
C LEU A 309 -4.85 -7.77 8.97
N PRO A 310 -3.97 -6.82 9.34
CA PRO A 310 -4.31 -5.77 10.28
C PRO A 310 -5.19 -4.74 9.58
N VAL A 311 -6.34 -4.45 10.17
CA VAL A 311 -7.35 -3.56 9.57
C VAL A 311 -7.08 -2.09 9.86
N GLY A 312 -6.60 -1.80 11.06
CA GLY A 312 -6.33 -0.45 11.49
C GLY A 312 -6.02 -0.43 12.98
N TYR A 313 -5.86 0.77 13.52
CA TYR A 313 -5.50 0.96 14.91
C TYR A 313 -6.07 2.25 15.50
N ARG A 314 -6.23 2.25 16.83
CA ARG A 314 -6.53 3.45 17.63
C ARG A 314 -5.56 3.59 18.78
N SER A 315 -5.21 4.83 19.11
CA SER A 315 -4.32 5.12 20.22
C SER A 315 -4.90 4.63 21.55
N GLY A 316 -4.07 3.98 22.37
CA GLY A 316 -4.43 3.63 23.74
C GLY A 316 -4.57 4.85 24.66
N ARG A 317 -4.22 6.05 24.19
CA ARG A 317 -4.47 7.31 24.91
C ARG A 317 -5.90 7.82 24.81
N SER A 318 -6.58 7.48 23.70
CA SER A 318 -7.90 8.03 23.38
C SER A 318 -9.03 7.16 23.91
N ALA A 319 -8.83 5.85 23.98
CA ALA A 319 -9.79 4.89 24.51
C ALA A 319 -9.07 3.64 25.01
N ALA A 320 -9.73 2.86 25.87
CA ALA A 320 -9.32 1.51 26.24
C ALA A 320 -10.30 0.50 25.66
N ILE A 321 -9.81 -0.72 25.42
CA ILE A 321 -10.57 -1.85 24.88
C ILE A 321 -10.25 -3.05 25.74
N GLY A 322 -11.30 -3.72 26.22
CA GLY A 322 -11.17 -4.89 27.07
C GLY A 322 -10.66 -6.10 26.28
N ALA A 323 -10.44 -7.20 26.99
CA ALA A 323 -10.00 -8.43 26.33
C ALA A 323 -11.01 -8.86 25.24
N PRO A 324 -10.55 -9.35 24.09
CA PRO A 324 -11.44 -9.83 23.04
C PRO A 324 -12.25 -11.04 23.54
N SER A 325 -13.58 -10.99 23.39
CA SER A 325 -14.48 -12.10 23.77
C SER A 325 -15.27 -12.62 22.57
N VAL A 326 -16.09 -11.79 21.92
CA VAL A 326 -16.88 -12.17 20.74
C VAL A 326 -16.30 -11.51 19.48
N PRO A 327 -15.85 -12.29 18.48
CA PRO A 327 -15.36 -11.73 17.22
C PRO A 327 -16.46 -11.05 16.40
N ALA A 328 -16.09 -9.97 15.72
CA ALA A 328 -16.90 -9.42 14.64
C ALA A 328 -16.92 -10.41 13.46
N VAL A 329 -18.03 -10.46 12.74
CA VAL A 329 -18.16 -11.19 11.47
C VAL A 329 -18.23 -10.18 10.32
N ILE A 330 -17.31 -10.31 9.38
CA ILE A 330 -17.22 -9.52 8.15
C ILE A 330 -17.86 -10.35 7.03
N ARG A 331 -18.82 -9.75 6.32
CA ARG A 331 -19.50 -10.42 5.21
C ARG A 331 -18.70 -10.31 3.92
N GLY A 332 -18.93 -11.21 2.97
CA GLY A 332 -18.17 -11.29 1.72
C GLY A 332 -18.24 -9.98 0.92
N GLU A 333 -19.41 -9.36 0.84
CA GLU A 333 -19.66 -8.08 0.17
C GLU A 333 -18.88 -6.90 0.78
N GLU A 334 -18.46 -6.99 2.03
CA GLU A 334 -17.72 -5.94 2.75
C GLU A 334 -16.20 -6.06 2.56
N THR A 335 -15.73 -7.12 1.91
CA THR A 335 -14.29 -7.43 1.72
C THR A 335 -13.53 -6.29 1.07
N ALA A 336 -14.04 -5.75 -0.05
CA ALA A 336 -13.36 -4.68 -0.78
C ALA A 336 -13.28 -3.38 0.06
N ASP A 337 -14.33 -3.06 0.80
CA ASP A 337 -14.37 -1.88 1.67
C ASP A 337 -13.40 -2.03 2.85
N LEU A 338 -13.28 -3.24 3.41
CA LEU A 338 -12.33 -3.51 4.48
C LEU A 338 -10.87 -3.50 3.97
N ILE A 339 -10.62 -4.00 2.75
CA ILE A 339 -9.33 -3.84 2.07
C ILE A 339 -9.01 -2.35 1.90
N GLN A 340 -9.98 -1.52 1.48
CA GLN A 340 -9.76 -0.08 1.37
C GLN A 340 -9.46 0.58 2.72
N ALA A 341 -10.12 0.15 3.79
CA ALA A 341 -9.83 0.62 5.15
C ALA A 341 -8.40 0.26 5.58
N ILE A 342 -7.96 -0.98 5.31
CA ILE A 342 -6.58 -1.43 5.55
C ILE A 342 -5.59 -0.53 4.80
N VAL A 343 -5.79 -0.34 3.49
CA VAL A 343 -4.89 0.49 2.67
C VAL A 343 -4.86 1.94 3.19
N SER A 344 -6.00 2.48 3.63
CA SER A 344 -6.09 3.84 4.17
C SER A 344 -5.39 3.99 5.53
N ALA A 345 -5.38 2.92 6.34
CA ALA A 345 -4.74 2.87 7.66
C ALA A 345 -3.21 2.81 7.59
N TYR A 346 -2.68 2.16 6.55
CA TYR A 346 -1.26 1.82 6.45
C TYR A 346 -0.53 2.43 5.25
N THR A 347 -1.22 3.15 4.35
CA THR A 347 -0.61 3.81 3.17
C THR A 347 -1.24 5.18 2.90
N GLY A 348 -0.63 5.95 2.00
CA GLY A 348 -1.21 7.19 1.46
C GLY A 348 -2.19 6.96 0.30
N VAL A 349 -2.39 5.72 -0.15
CA VAL A 349 -3.27 5.38 -1.28
C VAL A 349 -4.73 5.28 -0.80
N ARG A 350 -5.42 6.42 -0.71
CA ARG A 350 -6.80 6.46 -0.21
C ARG A 350 -7.67 7.50 -0.92
N PRO A 351 -9.01 7.29 -0.95
CA PRO A 351 -9.95 8.33 -1.37
C PRO A 351 -9.79 9.60 -0.55
N PHE A 352 -10.08 10.74 -1.18
CA PHE A 352 -10.09 12.02 -0.48
C PHE A 352 -11.10 12.00 0.68
N GLY A 353 -10.66 12.41 1.87
CA GLY A 353 -11.50 12.44 3.07
C GLY A 353 -11.78 11.08 3.73
N ALA A 354 -11.20 9.97 3.23
CA ALA A 354 -11.33 8.68 3.90
C ALA A 354 -10.68 8.69 5.29
N ASP A 355 -11.42 8.28 6.33
CA ASP A 355 -10.87 8.08 7.67
C ASP A 355 -10.02 6.81 7.70
N PRO A 356 -8.70 6.90 7.98
CA PRO A 356 -7.81 5.74 8.18
C PRO A 356 -8.27 4.78 9.28
N GLY A 357 -9.16 5.25 10.13
CA GLY A 357 -9.71 4.53 11.26
C GLY A 357 -10.99 3.75 11.05
N ALA A 358 -11.69 3.98 9.94
CA ALA A 358 -13.05 3.49 9.77
C ALA A 358 -13.15 1.95 9.90
N GLY A 359 -12.16 1.22 9.39
CA GLY A 359 -12.13 -0.25 9.50
C GLY A 359 -11.91 -0.75 10.93
N PHE A 360 -11.12 -0.03 11.73
CA PHE A 360 -10.97 -0.33 13.16
C PHE A 360 -12.30 -0.12 13.89
N ASP A 361 -12.95 1.02 13.67
CA ASP A 361 -14.19 1.37 14.35
C ASP A 361 -15.32 0.40 13.99
N LEU A 362 -15.40 -0.01 12.72
CA LEU A 362 -16.33 -1.05 12.26
C LEU A 362 -16.17 -2.36 13.04
N ILE A 363 -14.93 -2.84 13.19
CA ILE A 363 -14.64 -4.06 13.92
C ILE A 363 -14.95 -3.86 15.41
N SER A 364 -14.54 -2.73 15.98
CA SER A 364 -14.77 -2.43 17.40
C SER A 364 -16.26 -2.38 17.75
N ILE A 365 -17.12 -1.88 16.86
CA ILE A 365 -18.57 -1.83 17.05
C ILE A 365 -19.21 -3.22 16.96
N ARG A 366 -18.70 -4.08 16.07
CA ARG A 366 -19.27 -5.42 15.80
C ARG A 366 -18.69 -6.52 16.67
N SER A 367 -17.51 -6.31 17.25
CA SER A 367 -16.94 -7.19 18.26
C SER A 367 -17.48 -6.82 19.63
N THR A 368 -17.65 -7.80 20.50
CA THR A 368 -17.92 -7.54 21.92
C THR A 368 -16.62 -7.75 22.68
N PRO A 369 -15.96 -6.70 23.19
CA PRO A 369 -14.88 -6.86 24.16
C PRO A 369 -15.46 -7.14 25.55
N GLU A 370 -14.62 -7.59 26.47
CA GLU A 370 -14.95 -7.55 27.89
C GLU A 370 -15.15 -6.10 28.38
N PRO A 371 -15.93 -5.89 29.45
CA PRO A 371 -16.07 -4.58 30.09
C PRO A 371 -14.70 -3.99 30.44
N VAL A 372 -14.56 -2.70 30.19
CA VAL A 372 -13.33 -1.93 30.43
C VAL A 372 -13.42 -1.24 31.78
N ASP A 373 -12.32 -1.24 32.53
CA ASP A 373 -12.18 -0.44 33.75
C ASP A 373 -10.92 0.45 33.76
N ALA A 374 -10.65 1.07 34.92
CA ALA A 374 -9.54 2.00 35.09
C ALA A 374 -8.16 1.34 34.86
N ASP A 375 -8.01 0.05 35.15
CA ASP A 375 -6.75 -0.66 34.97
C ASP A 375 -6.44 -0.87 33.48
N ASP A 376 -7.48 -1.17 32.69
CA ASP A 376 -7.34 -1.28 31.23
C ASP A 376 -6.94 0.06 30.59
N ILE A 377 -7.53 1.16 31.08
CA ILE A 377 -7.18 2.52 30.67
C ILE A 377 -5.73 2.84 31.02
N LEU A 378 -5.31 2.55 32.25
CA LEU A 378 -3.93 2.78 32.69
C LEU A 378 -2.93 2.00 31.82
N LEU A 379 -3.17 0.69 31.60
CA LEU A 379 -2.29 -0.15 30.79
C LEU A 379 -2.20 0.36 29.34
N ALA A 380 -3.34 0.68 28.72
CA ALA A 380 -3.39 1.15 27.34
C ALA A 380 -2.63 2.47 27.16
N ARG A 381 -2.83 3.43 28.07
CA ARG A 381 -2.13 4.73 28.07
C ARG A 381 -0.63 4.57 28.24
N LEU A 382 -0.22 3.73 29.18
CA LEU A 382 1.20 3.47 29.44
C LEU A 382 1.88 2.78 28.25
N ALA A 383 1.21 1.80 27.63
CA ALA A 383 1.72 1.15 26.43
C ALA A 383 1.93 2.15 25.28
N SER A 384 0.97 3.06 25.08
CA SER A 384 1.12 4.15 24.11
C SER A 384 2.28 5.08 24.45
N ALA A 385 2.47 5.43 25.72
CA ALA A 385 3.59 6.29 26.16
C ALA A 385 4.95 5.64 25.88
N VAL A 386 5.12 4.37 26.23
CA VAL A 386 6.36 3.61 25.99
C VAL A 386 6.64 3.46 24.49
N ALA A 387 5.62 3.17 23.69
CA ALA A 387 5.76 2.99 22.25
C ALA A 387 6.13 4.29 21.51
N MET A 388 5.58 5.42 21.95
CA MET A 388 5.90 6.75 21.40
C MET A 388 7.22 7.30 21.94
N GLY A 389 7.68 6.80 23.09
CA GLY A 389 8.93 7.22 23.71
C GLY A 389 8.81 8.43 24.61
N ASP A 390 7.61 8.73 25.09
CA ASP A 390 7.34 9.75 26.10
C ASP A 390 8.06 9.45 27.42
N ILE A 391 8.35 8.16 27.68
CA ILE A 391 9.12 7.70 28.83
C ILE A 391 10.44 7.13 28.32
N THR A 392 11.52 7.89 28.48
CA THR A 392 12.85 7.57 27.94
C THR A 392 13.44 6.32 28.60
N GLU A 393 13.37 6.25 29.93
CA GLU A 393 13.80 5.11 30.72
C GLU A 393 12.62 4.57 31.53
N PRO A 394 11.85 3.62 30.98
CA PRO A 394 10.60 3.19 31.61
C PRO A 394 10.85 2.20 32.74
N THR A 395 11.44 2.67 33.84
CA THR A 395 11.51 1.95 35.11
C THR A 395 10.13 1.91 35.77
N LEU A 396 9.94 1.05 36.77
CA LEU A 396 8.68 0.98 37.51
C LEU A 396 8.35 2.33 38.16
N ALA A 397 9.34 2.94 38.82
CA ALA A 397 9.23 4.25 39.46
C ALA A 397 8.89 5.38 38.47
N GLU A 398 9.55 5.42 37.31
CA GLU A 398 9.28 6.45 36.30
C GLU A 398 7.91 6.28 35.66
N CYS A 399 7.50 5.05 35.36
CA CYS A 399 6.17 4.79 34.82
C CYS A 399 5.06 5.10 35.83
N ALA A 400 5.27 4.79 37.12
CA ALA A 400 4.35 5.13 38.20
C ALA A 400 4.20 6.65 38.36
N ARG A 401 5.33 7.38 38.36
CA ARG A 401 5.34 8.85 38.39
C ARG A 401 4.62 9.45 37.18
N TRP A 402 4.88 8.93 35.98
CA TRP A 402 4.27 9.39 34.73
C TRP A 402 2.76 9.17 34.72
N SER A 403 2.27 8.03 35.22
CA SER A 403 0.84 7.72 35.23
C SER A 403 0.09 8.29 36.42
N GLY A 404 0.79 8.73 37.48
CA GLY A 404 0.18 9.12 38.76
C GLY A 404 -0.29 7.94 39.61
N ALA A 405 0.08 6.71 39.24
CA ALA A 405 -0.24 5.49 39.99
C ALA A 405 0.88 5.15 40.97
N SER A 406 0.60 4.31 41.97
CA SER A 406 1.68 3.76 42.81
C SER A 406 2.45 2.64 42.09
N GLU A 407 3.71 2.38 42.45
CA GLU A 407 4.49 1.26 41.89
C GLU A 407 3.82 -0.10 42.14
N ARG A 408 3.16 -0.25 43.29
CA ARG A 408 2.41 -1.46 43.67
C ARG A 408 1.19 -1.66 42.77
N GLU A 409 0.41 -0.59 42.57
CA GLU A 409 -0.74 -0.59 41.67
C GLU A 409 -0.31 -0.90 40.24
N LEU A 410 0.73 -0.25 39.72
CA LEU A 410 1.19 -0.48 38.36
C LEU A 410 1.69 -1.92 38.16
N SER A 411 2.41 -2.47 39.15
CA SER A 411 2.83 -3.87 39.13
C SER A 411 1.62 -4.81 39.12
N ARG A 412 0.60 -4.55 39.94
CA ARG A 412 -0.65 -5.31 39.98
C ARG A 412 -1.37 -5.27 38.62
N VAL A 413 -1.62 -4.07 38.09
CA VAL A 413 -2.32 -3.86 36.80
C VAL A 413 -1.64 -4.62 35.68
N VAL A 414 -0.31 -4.51 35.57
CA VAL A 414 0.44 -5.20 34.52
C VAL A 414 0.38 -6.73 34.71
N ASN A 415 0.51 -7.23 35.94
CA ASN A 415 0.38 -8.67 36.20
C ASN A 415 -1.00 -9.22 35.83
N GLU A 416 -2.07 -8.54 36.25
CA GLU A 416 -3.45 -9.00 36.07
C GLU A 416 -3.92 -8.87 34.61
N ARG A 417 -3.63 -7.73 33.96
CA ARG A 417 -4.13 -7.46 32.59
C ARG A 417 -3.19 -7.96 31.49
N ALA A 418 -1.88 -7.85 31.68
CA ALA A 418 -0.89 -8.29 30.69
C ALA A 418 -0.47 -9.75 30.89
N GLY A 419 -0.76 -10.36 32.05
CA GLY A 419 -0.39 -11.74 32.38
C GLY A 419 1.10 -11.96 32.60
N VAL A 420 1.87 -10.88 32.79
CA VAL A 420 3.33 -10.92 32.93
C VAL A 420 3.80 -9.88 33.94
N THR A 421 4.98 -10.06 34.51
CA THR A 421 5.59 -9.06 35.41
C THR A 421 5.87 -7.75 34.69
N PHE A 422 5.88 -6.63 35.42
CA PHE A 422 6.25 -5.32 34.87
C PHE A 422 7.59 -5.34 34.11
N ALA A 423 8.60 -6.02 34.66
CA ALA A 423 9.92 -6.15 34.04
C ALA A 423 9.89 -6.95 32.72
N GLN A 424 9.05 -7.98 32.62
CA GLN A 424 8.83 -8.72 31.37
C GLN A 424 8.04 -7.88 30.37
N TRP A 425 6.97 -7.24 30.83
CA TRP A 425 6.13 -6.36 30.02
C TRP A 425 6.95 -5.25 29.36
N ILE A 426 7.77 -4.53 30.14
CA ILE A 426 8.56 -3.44 29.57
C ILE A 426 9.63 -3.93 28.60
N ARG A 427 10.19 -5.12 28.83
CA ARG A 427 11.11 -5.76 27.89
C ARG A 427 10.40 -6.03 26.57
N VAL A 428 9.20 -6.63 26.60
CA VAL A 428 8.40 -6.90 25.40
C VAL A 428 8.04 -5.58 24.69
N SER A 429 7.51 -4.58 25.40
CA SER A 429 7.14 -3.28 24.84
C SER A 429 8.32 -2.55 24.19
N ARG A 430 9.49 -2.52 24.85
CA ARG A 430 10.71 -1.92 24.29
C ARG A 430 11.21 -2.66 23.06
N MET A 431 11.18 -3.99 23.07
CA MET A 431 11.61 -4.78 21.91
C MET A 431 10.60 -4.72 20.76
N SER A 432 9.30 -4.58 21.01
CA SER A 432 8.30 -4.27 19.99
C SER A 432 8.61 -2.94 19.30
N ARG A 433 8.85 -1.88 20.08
CA ARG A 433 9.25 -0.56 19.55
C ARG A 433 10.54 -0.63 18.75
N ALA A 434 11.54 -1.34 19.27
CA ALA A 434 12.81 -1.57 18.57
C ALA A 434 12.59 -2.20 17.18
N ARG A 435 11.73 -3.22 17.12
CA ARG A 435 11.44 -3.93 15.88
C ARG A 435 10.74 -3.04 14.85
N VAL A 436 9.79 -2.20 15.27
CA VAL A 436 9.15 -1.20 14.40
C VAL A 436 10.17 -0.21 13.84
N GLN A 437 11.13 0.26 14.64
CA GLN A 437 12.17 1.17 14.18
C GLN A 437 13.16 0.50 13.21
N LEU A 438 13.64 -0.70 13.53
CA LEU A 438 14.52 -1.49 12.66
C LEU A 438 13.85 -1.73 11.31
N HIS A 439 12.58 -2.10 11.35
CA HIS A 439 11.78 -2.32 10.16
C HIS A 439 11.63 -1.05 9.32
N GLY A 440 11.44 0.11 9.96
CA GLY A 440 11.47 1.41 9.29
C GLY A 440 12.85 1.88 8.81
N GLY A 441 13.88 1.01 8.85
CA GLY A 441 15.22 1.28 8.33
C GLY A 441 16.20 1.88 9.34
N ALA A 442 15.84 2.03 10.61
CA ALA A 442 16.76 2.52 11.62
C ALA A 442 17.92 1.53 11.84
N ALA A 443 19.15 2.04 11.87
CA ALA A 443 20.31 1.21 12.16
C ALA A 443 20.23 0.62 13.58
N ALA A 444 20.56 -0.68 13.73
CA ALA A 444 20.47 -1.36 15.03
C ALA A 444 21.30 -0.71 16.14
N SER A 445 22.44 -0.09 15.79
CA SER A 445 23.26 0.69 16.74
C SER A 445 22.56 1.96 17.23
N ALA A 446 21.84 2.66 16.34
CA ALA A 446 21.05 3.83 16.70
C ALA A 446 19.87 3.46 17.60
N VAL A 447 19.14 2.39 17.23
CA VAL A 447 18.03 1.84 18.05
C VAL A 447 18.53 1.42 19.44
N SER A 448 19.67 0.73 19.51
CA SER A 448 20.30 0.32 20.78
C SER A 448 20.57 1.52 21.69
N ARG A 449 21.17 2.60 21.16
CA ARG A 449 21.47 3.81 21.93
C ARG A 449 20.20 4.54 22.37
N GLN A 450 19.22 4.70 21.47
CA GLN A 450 17.95 5.37 21.79
C GLN A 450 17.18 4.65 22.90
N LEU A 451 17.27 3.32 22.95
CA LEU A 451 16.64 2.53 23.99
C LEU A 451 17.48 2.46 25.27
N GLY A 452 18.62 3.14 25.39
CA GLY A 452 19.43 3.16 26.61
C GLY A 452 20.24 1.88 26.87
N TYR A 453 20.59 1.10 25.84
CA TYR A 453 21.53 0.00 26.01
C TYR A 453 22.97 0.50 25.89
N ALA A 454 23.81 0.19 26.89
CA ALA A 454 25.23 0.55 26.89
C ALA A 454 25.97 0.05 25.62
N HIS A 455 25.69 -1.18 25.18
CA HIS A 455 26.33 -1.78 24.01
C HIS A 455 25.37 -2.62 23.16
N LEU A 456 25.59 -2.61 21.84
CA LEU A 456 24.80 -3.35 20.84
C LEU A 456 24.66 -4.86 21.12
N PRO A 457 25.67 -5.59 21.66
CA PRO A 457 25.50 -7.00 22.00
C PRO A 457 24.44 -7.25 23.08
N ALA A 458 24.31 -6.36 24.07
CA ALA A 458 23.30 -6.49 25.13
C ALA A 458 21.89 -6.31 24.56
N PHE A 459 21.72 -5.29 23.71
CA PHE A 459 20.48 -5.09 22.95
C PHE A 459 20.15 -6.30 22.09
N SER A 460 21.12 -6.82 21.34
CA SER A 460 20.91 -7.97 20.43
C SER A 460 20.49 -9.24 21.18
N ARG A 461 21.04 -9.48 22.38
CA ARG A 461 20.61 -10.58 23.26
C ARG A 461 19.18 -10.38 23.77
N ALA A 462 18.84 -9.17 24.23
CA ALA A 462 17.49 -8.86 24.70
C ALA A 462 16.44 -8.97 23.57
N PHE A 463 16.78 -8.50 22.37
CA PHE A 463 15.94 -8.59 21.19
C PHE A 463 15.68 -10.04 20.79
N ARG A 464 16.74 -10.86 20.71
CA ARG A 464 16.61 -12.29 20.40
C ARG A 464 15.81 -13.04 21.45
N LYS A 465 15.92 -12.65 22.73
CA LYS A 465 15.15 -13.26 23.82
C LYS A 465 13.63 -13.05 23.67
N VAL A 466 13.19 -11.93 23.09
CA VAL A 466 11.77 -11.64 22.88
C VAL A 466 11.27 -12.15 21.52
N HIS A 467 12.04 -11.91 20.45
CA HIS A 467 11.59 -12.14 19.07
C HIS A 467 12.10 -13.44 18.45
N GLY A 468 13.02 -14.15 19.11
CA GLY A 468 13.65 -15.37 18.60
C GLY A 468 14.70 -15.13 17.50
N THR A 469 14.80 -13.92 16.95
CA THR A 469 15.70 -13.57 15.85
C THR A 469 16.65 -12.42 16.20
N SER A 470 17.69 -12.21 15.39
CA SER A 470 18.61 -11.08 15.56
C SER A 470 18.00 -9.78 14.99
N PRO A 471 18.35 -8.59 15.54
CA PRO A 471 17.98 -7.30 14.94
C PRO A 471 18.30 -7.18 13.45
N ARG A 472 19.40 -7.77 12.99
CA ARG A 472 19.82 -7.75 11.57
C ARG A 472 18.93 -8.61 10.65
N ALA A 473 18.17 -9.55 11.22
CA ALA A 473 17.28 -10.43 10.46
C ALA A 473 15.88 -9.82 10.27
N VAL A 474 15.61 -8.66 10.89
CA VAL A 474 14.36 -7.94 10.70
C VAL A 474 14.34 -7.38 9.28
N PRO A 475 13.32 -7.71 8.45
CA PRO A 475 13.18 -7.11 7.13
C PRO A 475 13.06 -5.60 7.25
N VAL A 476 13.68 -4.87 6.33
CA VAL A 476 13.63 -3.40 6.30
C VAL A 476 12.71 -2.97 5.16
N VAL A 477 11.70 -2.13 5.44
CA VAL A 477 11.00 -1.38 4.39
C VAL A 477 11.98 -0.34 3.86
N ASN A 478 12.26 -0.41 2.58
CA ASN A 478 13.32 0.33 1.93
C ASN A 478 12.89 1.79 1.64
N ASN A 479 12.27 2.48 2.61
CA ASN A 479 11.62 3.78 2.35
C ASN A 479 12.57 4.97 2.28
N GLN A 480 13.79 4.90 2.82
CA GLN A 480 14.73 6.02 2.77
C GLN A 480 16.18 5.53 2.81
N ARG A 481 16.78 5.28 1.64
CA ARG A 481 18.21 5.60 1.50
C ARG A 481 18.29 7.05 1.05
N ARG A 482 18.40 7.94 2.05
CA ARG A 482 18.66 9.36 1.86
C ARG A 482 19.88 9.55 0.96
N SER A 483 19.71 10.45 0.01
CA SER A 483 20.77 11.27 -0.60
C SER A 483 21.87 11.59 0.42
N ALA A 484 23.10 11.28 0.03
CA ALA A 484 24.30 11.87 0.61
C ALA A 484 24.29 13.40 0.42
#